data_AF-A0A970UAL4-F1
#
_entry.id   AF-A0A970UAL4-F1
#
_cell.length_a   1.000
_cell.length_b   1.000
_cell.length_c   1.000
_cell.angle_alpha   90.00
_cell.angle_beta   90.00
_cell.angle_gamma   90.00
#
_symmetry.space_group_name_H-M   'P 1'
#
loop_
_entity.id
_entity.type
_entity.pdbx_description
1 polymer ?
#
loop_
_entity_poly.entity_id
_entity_poly.type
_entity_poly.pdbx_seq_one_letter_code
_entity_poly.pdbx_strand_id
1 'polypeptide(L)'
;MEVNGNLKEHLFGIIENQLNDNDTPETKTTYNRLKNEGYNDTQAKAVIAQCVAVEIFGVFKSDKPFDEVRYIKNLKRLPKEPIE
;
A
#
# COMPACT_ATOMS: atom_id res chain seq x y z
N MET A 1 9.79 -22.40 -4.21
CA MET A 1 9.43 -21.23 -3.38
C MET A 1 7.95 -21.37 -3.09
N GLU A 2 7.58 -22.05 -2.01
CA GLU A 2 6.17 -22.21 -1.63
C GLU A 2 5.69 -20.90 -1.03
N VAL A 3 5.20 -20.00 -1.88
CA VAL A 3 4.51 -18.79 -1.44
C VAL A 3 3.07 -19.20 -1.13
N ASN A 4 2.88 -19.94 -0.04
CA ASN A 4 1.56 -20.32 0.49
C ASN A 4 1.27 -19.55 1.79
N GLY A 5 1.48 -18.24 1.74
CA GLY A 5 0.94 -17.28 2.72
C GLY A 5 -0.02 -16.34 2.00
N ASN A 6 -1.12 -15.96 2.64
CA ASN A 6 -2.18 -15.19 2.00
C ASN A 6 -1.60 -13.90 1.36
N LEU A 7 -1.92 -13.58 0.10
CA LEU A 7 -1.43 -12.35 -0.57
C LEU A 7 -1.68 -11.11 0.31
N LYS A 8 -2.80 -11.10 1.04
CA LYS A 8 -3.13 -10.06 2.01
C LYS A 8 -2.09 -9.93 3.13
N GLU A 9 -1.60 -11.04 3.68
CA GLU A 9 -0.59 -11.03 4.74
C GLU A 9 0.73 -10.44 4.26
N HIS A 10 1.14 -10.78 3.04
CA HIS A 10 2.33 -10.20 2.42
C HIS A 10 2.19 -8.70 2.21
N LEU A 11 1.06 -8.24 1.65
CA LEU A 11 0.79 -6.83 1.47
C LEU A 11 0.76 -6.08 2.82
N PHE A 12 0.17 -6.68 3.84
CA PHE A 12 0.15 -6.11 5.18
C PHE A 12 1.57 -6.02 5.75
N GLY A 13 2.39 -7.05 5.61
CA GLY A 13 3.80 -7.02 6.04
C GLY A 13 4.60 -5.90 5.38
N ILE A 14 4.38 -5.65 4.08
CA ILE A 14 5.00 -4.51 3.38
C ILE A 14 4.56 -3.17 4.02
N ILE A 15 3.28 -3.03 4.32
CA ILE A 15 2.75 -1.80 4.94
C ILE A 15 3.30 -1.62 6.35
N GLU A 16 3.36 -2.68 7.17
CA GLU A 16 3.97 -2.59 8.50
C GLU A 16 5.42 -2.12 8.42
N ASN A 17 6.19 -2.66 7.47
CA ASN A 17 7.57 -2.22 7.26
C ASN A 17 7.60 -0.73 6.90
N GLN A 18 6.79 -0.27 5.94
CA GLN A 18 6.72 1.14 5.56
C GLN A 18 6.25 2.08 6.69
N LEU A 19 5.39 1.60 7.59
CA LEU A 19 4.93 2.40 8.74
C LEU A 19 6.01 2.56 9.82
N ASN A 20 6.89 1.56 9.93
CA ASN A 20 8.00 1.54 10.89
C ASN A 20 9.30 2.15 10.32
N ASP A 21 9.42 2.22 9.00
CA ASP A 21 10.55 2.82 8.29
C ASP A 21 10.39 4.36 8.16
N ASN A 22 11.53 5.06 8.08
CA ASN A 22 11.57 6.49 7.82
C ASN A 22 11.63 6.82 6.32
N ASP A 23 11.94 5.84 5.46
CA ASP A 23 12.15 6.07 4.02
C ASP A 23 10.84 6.25 3.23
N THR A 24 9.67 5.90 3.79
CA THR A 24 8.35 6.06 3.14
C THR A 24 7.36 6.88 3.97
N PRO A 25 7.64 8.18 4.20
CA PRO A 25 6.82 9.03 5.07
C PRO A 25 5.38 9.22 4.57
N GLU A 26 5.12 9.07 3.27
CA GLU A 26 3.80 9.19 2.65
C GLU A 26 2.83 8.09 3.11
N THR A 27 3.33 6.86 3.32
CA THR A 27 2.51 5.76 3.83
C THR A 27 2.02 6.08 5.23
N LYS A 28 2.93 6.52 6.11
CA LYS A 28 2.61 6.90 7.50
C LYS A 28 1.67 8.10 7.57
N THR A 29 1.90 9.11 6.74
CA THR A 29 1.03 10.28 6.62
C THR A 29 -0.39 9.87 6.20
N THR A 30 -0.50 9.01 5.20
CA THR A 30 -1.78 8.51 4.69
C THR A 30 -2.50 7.63 5.71
N TYR A 31 -1.77 6.74 6.39
CA TYR A 31 -2.31 5.92 7.46
C TYR A 31 -2.90 6.79 8.57
N ASN A 32 -2.14 7.76 9.08
CA ASN A 32 -2.62 8.68 10.12
C ASN A 32 -3.85 9.48 9.68
N ARG A 33 -3.89 9.94 8.42
CA ARG A 33 -5.09 10.59 7.85
C ARG A 33 -6.31 9.67 7.89
N LEU A 34 -6.19 8.43 7.40
CA LEU A 34 -7.27 7.45 7.41
C LEU A 34 -7.72 7.11 8.85
N LYS A 35 -6.79 6.99 9.79
CA LYS A 35 -7.10 6.80 11.21
C LYS A 35 -7.94 7.96 11.76
N ASN A 36 -7.58 9.20 11.43
CA ASN A 36 -8.33 10.40 11.83
C ASN A 36 -9.72 10.49 11.16
N GLU A 37 -9.87 9.93 9.96
CA GLU A 37 -11.17 9.81 9.26
C GLU A 37 -12.06 8.69 9.83
N GLY A 38 -11.60 7.93 10.82
CA GLY A 38 -12.39 6.92 11.54
C GLY A 38 -12.11 5.47 11.11
N TYR A 39 -11.14 5.24 10.23
CA TYR A 39 -10.76 3.88 9.85
C TYR A 39 -10.07 3.18 11.01
N ASN A 40 -10.44 1.92 11.28
CA ASN A 40 -9.67 1.08 12.18
C ASN A 40 -8.33 0.67 11.55
N ASP A 41 -7.43 0.09 12.34
CA ASP A 41 -6.08 -0.27 11.89
C ASP A 41 -6.09 -1.17 10.64
N THR A 42 -6.82 -2.29 10.71
CA THR A 42 -6.97 -3.24 9.62
C THR A 42 -7.59 -2.60 8.37
N GLN A 43 -8.58 -1.72 8.52
CA GLN A 43 -9.21 -1.04 7.41
C GLN A 43 -8.25 -0.05 6.74
N ALA A 44 -7.52 0.75 7.52
CA ALA A 44 -6.53 1.69 6.98
C ALA A 44 -5.44 0.96 6.18
N LYS A 45 -4.89 -0.12 6.74
CA LYS A 45 -3.91 -0.98 6.07
C LYS A 45 -4.50 -1.65 4.83
N ALA A 46 -5.74 -2.12 4.87
CA ALA A 46 -6.40 -2.72 3.70
C ALA A 46 -6.58 -1.74 2.53
N VAL A 47 -6.89 -0.47 2.81
CA VAL A 47 -7.05 0.56 1.78
C VAL A 47 -5.70 0.96 1.19
N ILE A 48 -4.65 1.07 2.02
CA ILE A 48 -3.27 1.30 1.56
C ILE A 48 -2.76 0.10 0.73
N ALA A 49 -3.10 -1.13 1.11
CA ALA A 49 -2.70 -2.35 0.39
C ALA A 49 -3.16 -2.37 -1.06
N GLN A 50 -4.27 -1.70 -1.40
CA GLN A 50 -4.72 -1.56 -2.79
C GLN A 50 -3.70 -0.79 -3.63
N CYS A 51 -3.05 0.24 -3.07
CA CYS A 51 -2.03 1.01 -3.77
C CYS A 51 -0.79 0.15 -4.04
N VAL A 52 -0.34 -0.62 -3.04
CA VAL A 52 0.79 -1.55 -3.18
C VAL A 52 0.47 -2.65 -4.20
N ALA A 53 -0.76 -3.17 -4.19
CA ALA A 53 -1.20 -4.21 -5.11
C ALA A 53 -1.18 -3.76 -6.58
N VAL A 54 -1.56 -2.51 -6.89
CA VAL A 54 -1.44 -1.95 -8.26
C VAL A 54 0.01 -2.03 -8.76
N GLU A 55 0.96 -1.62 -7.92
CA GLU A 55 2.37 -1.60 -8.30
C GLU A 55 2.96 -3.01 -8.43
N ILE A 56 2.70 -3.88 -7.46
CA ILE A 56 3.16 -5.27 -7.49
C ILE A 56 2.56 -6.01 -8.69
N PHE A 57 1.29 -5.75 -9.02
CA PHE A 57 0.68 -6.32 -10.22
C PHE A 57 1.36 -5.83 -11.50
N GLY A 58 1.69 -4.53 -11.59
CA GLY A 58 2.44 -3.97 -12.71
C GLY A 58 3.83 -4.60 -12.87
N VAL A 59 4.53 -4.84 -11.75
CA VAL A 59 5.81 -5.55 -11.72
C VAL A 59 5.67 -6.96 -12.29
N PHE A 60 4.71 -7.75 -11.79
CA PHE A 60 4.55 -9.14 -12.24
C PHE A 60 4.01 -9.27 -13.66
N LYS A 61 3.07 -8.41 -14.07
CA LYS A 61 2.38 -8.54 -15.36
C LYS A 61 3.16 -7.96 -16.52
N SER A 62 3.90 -6.87 -16.30
CA SER A 62 4.51 -6.09 -17.38
C SER A 62 6.02 -5.90 -17.23
N ASP A 63 6.64 -6.57 -16.25
CA ASP A 63 8.07 -6.44 -15.92
C ASP A 63 8.49 -4.97 -15.74
N LYS A 64 7.57 -4.15 -15.24
CA LYS A 64 7.80 -2.73 -14.96
C LYS A 64 8.41 -2.60 -13.56
N PRO A 65 9.34 -1.66 -13.33
CA PRO A 65 9.75 -1.32 -11.99
C PRO A 65 8.55 -0.78 -11.18
N PHE A 66 8.63 -0.88 -9.85
CA PHE A 66 7.68 -0.24 -8.96
C PHE A 66 7.63 1.27 -9.22
N ASP A 67 6.45 1.82 -9.48
CA ASP A 67 6.28 3.24 -9.78
C ASP A 67 5.96 4.01 -8.48
N GLU A 68 7.00 4.51 -7.82
CA GLU A 68 6.88 5.24 -6.58
C GLU A 68 6.03 6.52 -6.73
N VAL A 69 6.12 7.19 -7.88
CA VAL A 69 5.37 8.42 -8.14
C VAL A 69 3.87 8.12 -8.23
N ARG A 70 3.49 7.04 -8.94
CA ARG A 70 2.10 6.58 -8.99
C ARG A 70 1.61 6.09 -7.63
N TYR A 71 2.43 5.33 -6.92
CA TYR A 71 2.13 4.86 -5.57
C TYR A 71 1.77 6.04 -4.64
N ILE A 72 2.63 7.05 -4.55
CA ILE A 72 2.40 8.26 -3.74
C ILE A 72 1.15 9.02 -4.18
N LYS A 73 0.92 9.12 -5.49
CA LYS A 73 -0.29 9.77 -6.03
C LYS A 73 -1.56 9.02 -5.61
N ASN A 74 -1.54 7.69 -5.61
CA ASN A 74 -2.66 6.87 -5.16
C ASN A 74 -2.88 6.97 -3.65
N LEU A 75 -1.82 6.92 -2.83
CA LEU A 75 -1.91 7.15 -1.38
C LEU A 75 -2.63 8.47 -1.05
N LYS A 76 -2.25 9.56 -1.71
CA LYS A 76 -2.85 10.88 -1.49
C LYS A 76 -4.35 10.92 -1.87
N ARG A 77 -4.80 10.08 -2.80
CA ARG A 77 -6.20 10.01 -3.28
C ARG A 77 -7.10 9.10 -2.43
N LEU A 78 -6.53 8.22 -1.61
CA LEU A 78 -7.30 7.35 -0.72
C LEU A 78 -8.29 8.17 0.13
N PRO A 79 -9.52 7.65 0.37
CA PRO A 79 -9.97 6.27 0.11
C PRO A 79 -10.52 6.00 -1.30
N LYS A 80 -10.32 6.91 -2.27
CA LYS A 80 -10.70 6.64 -3.67
C LYS A 80 -9.85 5.49 -4.25
N GLU A 81 -10.46 4.70 -5.11
CA GLU A 81 -9.81 3.56 -5.76
C GLU A 81 -8.51 3.97 -6.48
N PRO A 82 -7.40 3.22 -6.26
CA PRO A 82 -6.13 3.45 -6.95
C PRO A 82 -6.25 3.30 -8.47
N ILE A 83 -5.41 4.02 -9.21
CA ILE A 83 -5.32 3.91 -10.68
C ILE A 83 -3.94 3.39 -11.10
N GLU A 84 -3.91 2.60 -12.18
CA GLU A 84 -2.68 2.14 -12.87
C GLU A 84 -2.12 3.20 -13.84
#